data_AF-A0A259SPU6-F1
#
_entry.id   AF-A0A259SPU6-F1
#
_cell.length_a   1.000
_cell.length_b   1.000
_cell.length_c   1.000
_cell.angle_alpha   90.00
_cell.angle_beta   90.00
_cell.angle_gamma   90.00
#
_symmetry.space_group_name_H-M   'P 1'
#
loop_
_entity.id
_entity.type
_entity.pdbx_description
1 polymer ?
#
loop_
_entity_poly.entity_id
_entity_poly.type
_entity_poly.pdbx_seq_one_letter_code
_entity_poly.pdbx_strand_id
1 'polypeptide(L)' 'MSQAKRITIADIARLAGVSPGAVSFALNGRPGVSEQTRQRILDIAEENQWQPS' A
#
# COMPACT_ATOMS: atom_id res chain seq x y z
N MET A 1 3.84 25.55 -7.90
CA MET A 1 4.49 24.68 -6.90
C MET A 1 4.32 23.25 -7.36
N SER A 2 5.43 22.58 -7.67
CA SER A 2 5.43 21.21 -8.21
C SER A 2 4.82 20.27 -7.17
N GLN A 3 3.65 19.69 -7.46
CA GLN A 3 3.03 18.71 -6.57
C GLN A 3 3.97 17.51 -6.52
N ALA A 4 4.65 17.29 -5.39
CA ALA A 4 5.39 16.06 -5.15
C ALA A 4 4.39 14.91 -5.36
N LYS A 5 4.65 14.08 -6.37
CA LYS A 5 3.72 13.04 -6.81
C LYS A 5 3.52 12.07 -5.65
N ARG A 6 2.36 12.15 -4.97
CA ARG A 6 1.99 11.21 -3.92
C ARG A 6 2.01 9.80 -4.51
N ILE A 7 2.59 8.86 -3.77
CA ILE A 7 2.55 7.46 -4.16
C ILE A 7 1.09 6.99 -4.20
N THR A 8 0.73 6.18 -5.20
CA THR A 8 -0.63 5.65 -5.32
C THR A 8 -0.73 4.24 -4.73
N ILE A 9 -1.95 3.74 -4.50
CA ILE A 9 -2.16 2.31 -4.16
C ILE A 9 -1.53 1.38 -5.21
N ALA A 10 -1.55 1.77 -6.49
CA ALA A 10 -0.96 0.98 -7.57
C ALA A 10 0.57 0.92 -7.45
N ASP A 11 1.21 2.01 -7.02
CA ASP A 11 2.65 2.03 -6.76
C ASP A 11 3.01 1.17 -5.55
N ILE A 12 2.25 1.26 -4.45
CA ILE A 12 2.42 0.39 -3.27
C ILE A 12 2.29 -1.07 -3.67
N ALA A 13 1.30 -1.41 -4.50
CA ALA A 13 1.09 -2.77 -5.00
C ALA A 13 2.31 -3.28 -5.79
N ARG A 14 2.87 -2.44 -6.66
CA ARG A 14 4.08 -2.75 -7.42
C ARG A 14 5.31 -2.97 -6.53
N LEU A 15 5.51 -2.13 -5.51
CA LEU A 15 6.62 -2.26 -4.55
C LEU A 15 6.49 -3.50 -3.66
N ALA A 16 5.25 -3.82 -3.26
CA ALA A 16 4.93 -5.00 -2.46
C ALA A 16 4.94 -6.31 -3.29
N GLY A 17 4.86 -6.21 -4.62
CA GLY A 17 4.78 -7.38 -5.51
C GLY A 17 3.42 -8.07 -5.46
N VAL A 18 2.35 -7.30 -5.26
CA VAL A 18 0.97 -7.79 -5.06
C VAL A 18 -0.03 -7.06 -5.95
N SER A 19 -1.29 -7.48 -5.93
CA SER A 19 -2.36 -6.76 -6.62
C SER A 19 -2.83 -5.54 -5.83
N PRO A 20 -3.36 -4.48 -6.49
CA PRO A 20 -3.99 -3.35 -5.81
C PRO A 20 -5.12 -3.75 -4.86
N GLY A 21 -5.84 -4.83 -5.19
CA GLY A 21 -6.87 -5.41 -4.31
C GLY A 21 -6.30 -5.94 -2.99
N ALA A 22 -5.13 -6.60 -3.04
CA ALA A 22 -4.44 -7.05 -1.83
C ALA A 22 -3.98 -5.87 -0.96
N VAL A 23 -3.51 -4.78 -1.57
CA VAL A 23 -3.21 -3.52 -0.85
C VAL A 23 -4.45 -2.96 -0.18
N SER A 24 -5.58 -2.91 -0.89
CA SER A 24 -6.86 -2.50 -0.31
C SER A 24 -7.26 -3.38 0.87
N PHE A 25 -7.11 -4.70 0.77
CA PHE A 25 -7.46 -5.60 1.85
C PHE A 25 -6.54 -5.43 3.07
N ALA A 26 -5.24 -5.25 2.85
CA ALA A 26 -4.28 -4.98 3.90
C ALA A 26 -4.58 -3.68 4.64
N LEU A 27 -4.78 -2.57 3.91
CA LEU A 27 -5.04 -1.24 4.48
C LEU A 27 -6.40 -1.13 5.16
N ASN A 28 -7.42 -1.87 4.69
CA ASN A 28 -8.76 -1.88 5.28
C ASN A 28 -8.96 -2.99 6.33
N GLY A 29 -7.91 -3.67 6.76
CA GLY A 29 -8.02 -4.73 7.78
C GLY A 29 -8.84 -5.95 7.35
N ARG A 30 -9.04 -6.15 6.04
CA ARG A 30 -9.83 -7.27 5.51
C ARG A 30 -9.00 -8.57 5.50
N PRO A 31 -9.66 -9.74 5.68
CA PRO A 31 -9.03 -11.03 5.47
C PRO A 31 -8.72 -11.27 3.98
N GLY A 32 -7.84 -12.22 3.68
CA GLY A 32 -7.46 -12.57 2.29
C GLY A 32 -6.04 -12.15 1.88
N VAL A 33 -5.25 -11.62 2.82
CA VAL A 33 -3.83 -11.31 2.65
C VAL A 33 -3.09 -11.95 3.82
N SER A 34 -1.95 -12.61 3.58
CA SER A 34 -1.13 -13.15 4.67
C SER A 34 -0.61 -12.01 5.55
N GLU A 35 -0.38 -12.28 6.84
CA GLU A 35 0.16 -11.28 7.77
C GLU A 35 1.52 -10.74 7.31
N GLN A 36 2.38 -11.60 6.74
CA GLN A 36 3.64 -11.18 6.14
C GLN A 36 3.43 -10.14 5.01
N THR A 37 2.47 -10.39 4.12
CA THR A 37 2.18 -9.48 3.02
C THR A 37 1.51 -8.21 3.51
N ARG A 38 0.63 -8.30 4.52
CA ARG A 38 0.03 -7.14 5.19
C ARG A 38 1.10 -6.23 5.77
N GLN A 39 2.05 -6.80 6.52
CA GLN A 39 3.14 -6.04 7.12
C GLN A 39 3.96 -5.31 6.05
N ARG A 40 4.38 -6.03 5.00
CA ARG A 40 5.12 -5.42 3.88
C ARG A 40 4.37 -4.25 3.23
N ILE A 41 3.06 -4.36 3.07
CA ILE A 41 2.24 -3.28 2.50
C ILE A 41 2.20 -2.07 3.44
N LEU A 42 2.04 -2.30 4.74
CA LEU A 42 2.02 -1.25 5.76
C LEU A 42 3.37 -0.54 5.85
N ASP A 43 4.47 -1.30 5.86
CA ASP A 43 5.83 -0.75 5.89
C ASP A 43 6.08 0.16 4.69
N ILE A 44 5.73 -0.30 3.47
CA ILE A 44 5.86 0.52 2.26
C ILE A 44 4.98 1.76 2.32
N ALA A 45 3.76 1.65 2.82
CA ALA A 45 2.86 2.80 2.96
C ALA A 45 3.44 3.83 3.96
N GLU A 46 4.00 3.38 5.08
CA GLU A 46 4.61 4.22 6.11
C GLU A 46 5.89 4.90 5.59
N GLU A 47 6.80 4.15 4.97
CA GLU A 47 8.05 4.65 4.37
C GLU A 47 7.79 5.75 3.33
N ASN A 48 6.69 5.64 2.59
CA ASN A 48 6.32 6.60 1.54
C ASN A 48 5.33 7.67 2.03
N GLN A 49 5.05 7.72 3.34
CA GLN A 49 4.09 8.64 3.96
C GLN A 49 2.73 8.64 3.23
N TRP A 50 2.32 7.47 2.76
CA TRP A 50 1.09 7.32 2.00
C TRP A 50 -0.10 7.67 2.89
N GLN A 51 -1.01 8.45 2.32
CA GLN A 51 -2.26 8.82 2.96
C GLN A 51 -3.39 8.55 1.97
N PRO A 52 -4.52 7.97 2.43
CA PRO A 52 -5.72 7.94 1.62
C PRO A 52 -6.15 9.38 1.31
N SER A 53 -6.57 9.61 0.06
CA SER A 53 -7.12 10.90 -0.38
C SER A 53 -8.62 10.98 -0.13
#